data_AF-A0A3R6QT34-F1
#
_entry.id   AF-A0A3R6QT34-F1
#
_cell.length_a   1.000
_cell.length_b   1.000
_cell.length_c   1.000
_cell.angle_alpha   90.00
_cell.angle_beta   90.00
_cell.angle_gamma   90.00
#
_symmetry.space_group_name_H-M   'P 1'
#
loop_
_entity.id
_entity.type
_entity.pdbx_description
1 polymer ?
#
loop_
_entity_poly.entity_id
_entity_poly.type
_entity_poly.pdbx_seq_one_letter_code
_entity_poly.pdbx_strand_id
1 'polypeptide(L)'
;MCRINGLKLEMIRKAAKMSQKALAKELGVAASTINNYESGKSNPSDEVVDKLCMILKVHKDDIEIQNIGFNFLNAKSKSARKIESLKDVVRIMTPEETENWIESKRVLSETEEKEEVEVAMQYPQTVGNKKYIVVDARLIHIPEWQRDTKMSKCMGIAGEFNESKFDPIKVYVDNGKLYVADGAHRVIAFILYNEGLEKGIMKIIVEVLNCTKEEAIFTFLSQAINRKPMTVEDMYRAGIKANLPEYVNLKYFCEERNIQITSEDNRLENPIGVIKPSRSILRYATNDKEMLSYSVRLIRALGWSGSSKNALTLRIFYVLKKLYAHYGEDVVKEKLTKYCKGATYYESIIYPIKSNGELYDLLERKMRR
;
A
#
# COMPACT_ATOMS: atom_id res chain seq x y z
N MET A 1 -14.22 -1.34 -20.86
CA MET A 1 -13.13 -0.34 -20.84
C MET A 1 -12.01 -0.83 -19.92
N CYS A 2 -11.11 -1.60 -20.50
CA CYS A 2 -9.84 -1.98 -19.91
C CYS A 2 -9.01 -0.75 -19.55
N ARG A 3 -8.55 -0.69 -18.30
CA ARG A 3 -7.69 0.40 -17.84
C ARG A 3 -6.24 -0.03 -18.04
N ILE A 4 -5.48 0.71 -18.84
CA ILE A 4 -4.09 0.35 -19.17
C ILE A 4 -3.08 1.28 -18.49
N ASN A 5 -1.86 0.78 -18.33
CA ASN A 5 -0.73 1.55 -17.84
C ASN A 5 -0.03 2.23 -19.02
N GLY A 6 -0.28 3.52 -19.19
CA GLY A 6 0.24 4.30 -20.31
C GLY A 6 1.77 4.33 -20.40
N LEU A 7 2.47 4.38 -19.26
CA LEU A 7 3.94 4.36 -19.25
C LEU A 7 4.49 2.99 -19.63
N LYS A 8 3.81 1.91 -19.21
CA LYS A 8 4.17 0.55 -19.63
C LYS A 8 3.98 0.37 -21.14
N LEU A 9 2.89 0.90 -21.69
CA LEU A 9 2.67 0.95 -23.14
C LEU A 9 3.79 1.71 -23.85
N GLU A 10 4.18 2.87 -23.35
CA GLU A 10 5.30 3.67 -23.90
C GLU A 10 6.61 2.86 -23.90
N MET A 11 6.91 2.14 -22.81
CA MET A 11 8.11 1.31 -22.69
C MET A 11 8.12 0.19 -23.73
N ILE A 12 7.02 -0.56 -23.85
CA ILE A 12 6.91 -1.65 -24.83
C ILE A 12 7.05 -1.11 -26.25
N ARG A 13 6.40 0.02 -26.56
CA ARG A 13 6.52 0.68 -27.86
C ARG A 13 7.98 1.07 -28.16
N LYS A 14 8.69 1.67 -27.19
CA LYS A 14 10.11 2.03 -27.35
C LYS A 14 11.00 0.80 -27.52
N ALA A 15 10.74 -0.28 -26.79
CA ALA A 15 11.46 -1.54 -26.94
C ALA A 15 11.25 -2.17 -28.34
N ALA A 16 10.05 -2.03 -28.89
CA ALA A 16 9.72 -2.38 -30.26
C ALA A 16 10.27 -1.39 -31.32
N LYS A 17 11.01 -0.35 -30.90
CA LYS A 17 11.59 0.70 -31.75
C LYS A 17 10.55 1.47 -32.59
N MET A 18 9.32 1.57 -32.10
CA MET A 18 8.23 2.29 -32.78
C MET A 18 8.08 3.72 -32.26
N SER A 19 7.79 4.67 -33.14
CA SER A 19 7.35 6.02 -32.74
C SER A 19 5.86 6.05 -32.42
N GLN A 20 5.39 7.05 -31.67
CA GLN A 20 3.95 7.24 -31.43
C GLN A 20 3.16 7.38 -32.75
N LYS A 21 3.74 8.06 -33.76
CA LYS A 21 3.13 8.21 -35.09
C LYS A 21 3.05 6.88 -35.84
N ALA A 22 4.09 6.06 -35.74
CA ALA A 22 4.12 4.75 -36.39
C ALA A 22 3.07 3.81 -35.77
N LEU A 23 3.02 3.74 -34.43
CA LEU A 23 2.01 2.94 -33.73
C LEU A 23 0.58 3.43 -34.03
N ALA A 24 0.37 4.74 -34.06
CA ALA A 24 -0.93 5.33 -34.39
C ALA A 24 -1.38 4.97 -35.81
N LYS A 25 -0.44 4.96 -36.78
CA LYS A 25 -0.71 4.57 -38.16
C LYS A 25 -1.14 3.11 -38.28
N GLU A 26 -0.45 2.19 -37.60
CA GLU A 26 -0.81 0.77 -37.60
C GLU A 26 -2.13 0.49 -36.86
N LEU A 27 -2.42 1.26 -35.81
CA LEU A 27 -3.65 1.13 -35.04
C LEU A 27 -4.86 1.79 -35.71
N GLY A 28 -4.64 2.67 -36.69
CA GLY A 28 -5.69 3.43 -37.37
C GLY A 28 -6.25 4.59 -36.54
N VAL A 29 -5.44 5.19 -35.66
CA VAL A 29 -5.84 6.32 -34.80
C VAL A 29 -4.94 7.54 -35.00
N ALA A 30 -5.33 8.69 -34.46
CA ALA A 30 -4.47 9.87 -34.44
C ALA A 30 -3.28 9.68 -33.50
N ALA A 31 -2.12 10.27 -33.81
CA ALA A 31 -0.95 10.23 -32.94
C ALA A 31 -1.21 10.85 -31.55
N SER A 32 -2.11 11.85 -31.49
CA SER A 32 -2.59 12.43 -30.23
C SER A 32 -3.34 11.41 -29.35
N THR A 33 -4.02 10.43 -29.95
CA THR A 33 -4.72 9.36 -29.23
C THR A 33 -3.72 8.44 -28.51
N ILE A 34 -2.63 8.04 -29.19
CA ILE A 34 -1.55 7.26 -28.54
C ILE A 34 -0.92 8.06 -27.41
N ASN A 35 -0.63 9.35 -27.63
CA ASN A 35 -0.11 10.22 -26.57
C ASN A 35 -1.09 10.31 -25.38
N ASN A 36 -2.40 10.36 -25.60
CA ASN A 36 -3.39 10.39 -24.53
C ASN A 36 -3.45 9.06 -23.76
N TYR A 37 -3.26 7.92 -24.44
CA TYR A 37 -3.12 6.62 -23.78
C TYR A 37 -1.84 6.53 -22.94
N GLU A 38 -0.70 6.91 -23.51
CA GLU A 38 0.61 6.85 -22.82
C GLU A 38 0.67 7.81 -21.62
N SER A 39 0.06 8.98 -21.72
CA SER A 39 -0.06 9.94 -20.62
C SER A 39 -1.17 9.59 -19.61
N GLY A 40 -1.99 8.56 -19.87
CA GLY A 40 -3.11 8.16 -19.02
C GLY A 40 -4.29 9.13 -19.02
N LYS A 41 -4.36 10.07 -19.98
CA LYS A 41 -5.49 11.01 -20.14
C LYS A 41 -6.77 10.32 -20.59
N SER A 42 -6.66 9.23 -21.34
CA SER A 42 -7.79 8.41 -21.79
C SER A 42 -7.43 6.93 -21.77
N ASN A 43 -8.42 6.06 -21.65
CA ASN A 43 -8.23 4.62 -21.81
C ASN A 43 -8.76 4.16 -23.19
N PRO A 44 -8.09 3.20 -23.85
CA PRO A 44 -8.59 2.56 -25.06
C PRO A 44 -9.83 1.70 -24.80
N SER A 45 -10.60 1.42 -25.85
CA SER A 45 -11.62 0.36 -25.83
C SER A 45 -10.96 -1.02 -25.85
N ASP A 46 -11.71 -2.06 -25.48
CA ASP A 46 -11.18 -3.42 -25.41
C ASP A 46 -10.68 -3.91 -26.80
N GLU A 47 -11.39 -3.56 -27.88
CA GLU A 47 -10.95 -3.82 -29.26
C GLU A 47 -9.61 -3.14 -29.62
N VAL A 48 -9.40 -1.92 -29.13
CA VAL A 48 -8.15 -1.18 -29.37
C VAL A 48 -7.01 -1.80 -28.56
N VAL A 49 -7.28 -2.32 -27.37
CA VAL A 49 -6.30 -3.06 -26.56
C VAL A 49 -5.86 -4.33 -27.27
N ASP A 50 -6.78 -5.10 -27.84
CA ASP A 50 -6.44 -6.33 -28.56
C ASP A 50 -5.54 -6.05 -29.77
N LYS A 51 -5.85 -5.00 -30.54
CA LYS A 51 -5.00 -4.55 -31.65
C LYS A 51 -3.63 -4.06 -31.19
N LEU A 52 -3.55 -3.32 -30.09
CA LEU A 52 -2.28 -2.90 -29.49
C LEU A 52 -1.42 -4.11 -29.10
N CYS A 53 -2.04 -5.12 -28.49
CA CYS A 53 -1.36 -6.36 -28.08
C CYS A 53 -0.82 -7.14 -29.28
N MET A 54 -1.60 -7.22 -30.37
CA MET A 54 -1.15 -7.85 -31.62
C MET A 54 0.04 -7.12 -32.27
N ILE A 55 -0.05 -5.80 -32.41
CA ILE A 55 1.00 -4.97 -33.03
C ILE A 55 2.30 -5.06 -32.21
N LEU A 56 2.19 -4.92 -30.90
CA LEU A 56 3.34 -4.89 -30.00
C LEU A 56 3.84 -6.29 -29.59
N LYS A 57 3.12 -7.35 -29.99
CA LYS A 57 3.40 -8.75 -29.64
C LYS A 57 3.52 -8.99 -28.14
N VAL A 58 2.56 -8.45 -27.38
CA VAL A 58 2.49 -8.57 -25.93
C VAL A 58 1.16 -9.15 -25.49
N HIS A 59 1.09 -9.68 -24.27
CA HIS A 59 -0.16 -10.14 -23.68
C HIS A 59 -0.92 -8.95 -23.08
N LYS A 60 -2.25 -9.04 -23.01
CA LYS A 60 -3.10 -7.99 -22.41
C LYS A 60 -2.67 -7.68 -20.96
N ASP A 61 -2.33 -8.71 -20.21
CA ASP A 61 -1.84 -8.59 -18.83
C ASP A 61 -0.53 -7.80 -18.70
N ASP A 62 0.23 -7.60 -19.79
CA ASP A 62 1.49 -6.84 -19.75
C ASP A 62 1.26 -5.32 -19.72
N ILE A 63 0.05 -4.86 -20.09
CA ILE A 63 -0.31 -3.45 -20.15
C ILE A 63 -1.54 -3.10 -19.33
N GLU A 64 -2.39 -4.05 -18.97
CA GLU A 64 -3.57 -3.83 -18.15
C GLU A 64 -3.19 -3.52 -16.70
N ILE A 65 -3.81 -2.49 -16.12
CA ILE A 65 -3.70 -2.18 -14.69
C ILE A 65 -4.66 -3.09 -13.95
N GLN A 66 -4.11 -3.99 -13.14
CA GLN A 66 -4.96 -4.81 -12.29
C GLN A 66 -5.62 -3.98 -11.20
N ASN A 67 -6.94 -4.05 -11.09
CA ASN A 67 -7.69 -3.36 -10.06
C ASN A 67 -7.63 -4.14 -8.74
N ILE A 68 -6.78 -3.66 -7.84
CA ILE A 68 -6.55 -4.26 -6.51
C ILE A 68 -7.40 -3.62 -5.39
N GLY A 69 -8.30 -2.68 -5.72
CA GLY A 69 -9.19 -2.02 -4.76
C GLY A 69 -8.56 -0.91 -3.92
N PHE A 70 -7.23 -0.72 -3.94
CA PHE A 70 -6.51 0.21 -3.04
C PHE A 70 -5.39 0.99 -3.78
N ASN A 71 -4.93 2.11 -3.22
CA ASN A 71 -3.87 2.97 -3.79
C ASN A 71 -2.65 3.07 -2.85
N PHE A 72 -1.45 2.67 -3.29
CA PHE A 72 -0.28 2.60 -2.41
C PHE A 72 0.33 3.95 -2.01
N LEU A 73 -0.02 5.03 -2.70
CA LEU A 73 0.32 6.40 -2.26
C LEU A 73 -0.44 6.77 -0.98
N ASN A 74 -1.47 6.01 -0.63
CA ASN A 74 -2.55 6.37 0.25
C ASN A 74 -2.88 5.18 1.16
N ALA A 75 -2.36 5.14 2.39
CA ALA A 75 -2.48 4.00 3.32
C ALA A 75 -3.92 3.63 3.78
N LYS A 76 -4.96 4.19 3.17
CA LYS A 76 -6.37 3.97 3.50
C LYS A 76 -7.20 3.73 2.23
N SER A 77 -8.14 2.80 2.32
CA SER A 77 -9.17 2.55 1.31
C SER A 77 -9.95 3.81 0.97
N LYS A 78 -10.55 3.86 -0.22
CA LYS A 78 -11.39 5.00 -0.62
C LYS A 78 -12.58 5.15 0.33
N SER A 79 -13.17 4.03 0.73
CA SER A 79 -14.31 3.95 1.65
C SER A 79 -13.97 4.47 3.06
N ALA A 80 -12.81 4.09 3.61
CA ALA A 80 -12.39 4.58 4.94
C ALA A 80 -12.20 6.11 4.99
N ARG A 81 -11.74 6.73 3.89
CA ARG A 81 -11.53 8.19 3.81
C ARG A 81 -12.83 8.98 3.84
N LYS A 82 -13.84 8.53 3.07
CA LYS A 82 -15.14 9.19 2.99
C LYS A 82 -15.84 9.20 4.36
N ILE A 83 -15.58 8.17 5.17
CA ILE A 83 -16.20 8.03 6.48
C ILE A 83 -15.43 8.80 7.56
N GLU A 84 -14.10 8.84 7.52
CA GLU A 84 -13.33 9.67 8.47
C GLU A 84 -13.61 11.18 8.35
N SER A 85 -14.11 11.66 7.20
CA SER A 85 -14.59 13.03 7.04
C SER A 85 -15.96 13.30 7.65
N LEU A 86 -16.70 12.26 8.06
CA LEU A 86 -17.98 12.40 8.77
C LEU A 86 -17.69 12.69 10.25
N LYS A 87 -18.27 13.77 10.78
CA LYS A 87 -17.98 14.28 12.14
C LYS A 87 -18.59 13.40 13.25
N ASP A 88 -19.62 12.61 12.95
CA ASP A 88 -20.51 12.01 13.95
C ASP A 88 -20.34 10.48 14.12
N VAL A 89 -19.28 9.88 13.58
CA VAL A 89 -19.02 8.44 13.74
C VAL A 89 -18.07 8.23 14.92
N VAL A 90 -18.50 7.46 15.92
CA VAL A 90 -17.62 6.97 17.01
C VAL A 90 -16.41 6.27 16.38
N ARG A 91 -15.23 6.85 16.58
CA ARG A 91 -14.02 6.46 15.82
C ARG A 91 -13.32 5.25 16.43
N ILE A 92 -13.40 5.12 17.75
CA ILE A 92 -12.74 4.12 18.57
C ILE A 92 -13.76 3.70 19.63
N MET A 93 -13.96 2.40 19.78
CA MET A 93 -14.85 1.80 20.77
C MET A 93 -14.02 0.93 21.71
N THR A 94 -14.27 1.03 23.01
CA THR A 94 -13.69 0.12 24.01
C THR A 94 -14.21 -1.32 23.77
N PRO A 95 -13.60 -2.34 24.38
CA PRO A 95 -14.11 -3.71 24.30
C PRO A 95 -15.57 -3.82 24.76
N GLU A 96 -15.92 -3.14 25.84
CA GLU A 96 -17.29 -3.09 26.38
C GLU A 96 -18.26 -2.42 25.41
N GLU A 97 -17.91 -1.25 24.88
CA GLU A 97 -18.74 -0.57 23.87
C GLU A 97 -18.91 -1.41 22.60
N THR A 98 -17.87 -2.15 22.21
CA THR A 98 -17.90 -3.05 21.05
C THR A 98 -18.81 -4.25 21.31
N GLU A 99 -18.74 -4.85 22.49
CA GLU A 99 -19.63 -5.96 22.88
C GLU A 99 -21.08 -5.51 22.90
N ASN A 100 -21.39 -4.38 23.56
CA ASN A 100 -22.74 -3.82 23.61
C ASN A 100 -23.29 -3.52 22.19
N TRP A 101 -22.43 -3.11 21.27
CA TRP A 101 -22.80 -2.90 19.88
C TRP A 101 -23.15 -4.21 19.16
N ILE A 102 -22.39 -5.29 19.36
CA ILE A 102 -22.73 -6.61 18.80
C ILE A 102 -24.01 -7.13 19.46
N GLU A 103 -24.13 -7.01 20.77
CA GLU A 103 -25.29 -7.45 21.55
C GLU A 103 -26.57 -6.80 21.04
N SER A 104 -26.55 -5.50 20.74
CA SER A 104 -27.70 -4.78 20.15
C SER A 104 -28.20 -5.35 18.81
N LYS A 105 -27.41 -6.22 18.17
CA LYS A 105 -27.71 -6.86 16.88
C LYS A 105 -28.05 -8.35 17.01
N ARG A 106 -27.83 -8.94 18.19
CA ARG A 106 -28.18 -10.34 18.46
C ARG A 106 -29.70 -10.50 18.45
N VAL A 107 -30.15 -11.63 17.92
CA VAL A 107 -31.57 -11.99 17.84
C VAL A 107 -31.91 -13.18 18.72
N LEU A 108 -30.91 -13.93 19.17
CA LEU A 108 -31.06 -15.12 20.00
C LEU A 108 -30.96 -14.76 21.48
N SER A 109 -31.71 -15.49 22.30
CA SER A 109 -31.52 -15.50 23.75
C SER A 109 -30.21 -16.20 24.14
N GLU A 110 -29.76 -16.01 25.38
CA GLU A 110 -28.53 -16.64 25.88
C GLU A 110 -28.59 -18.18 25.83
N THR A 111 -29.76 -18.78 26.04
CA THR A 111 -29.91 -20.25 25.98
C THR A 111 -29.78 -20.74 24.54
N GLU A 112 -30.46 -20.09 23.59
CA GLU A 112 -30.39 -20.41 22.16
C GLU A 112 -28.99 -20.20 21.58
N GLU A 113 -28.27 -19.17 22.06
CA GLU A 113 -26.88 -18.93 21.71
C GLU A 113 -25.99 -20.11 22.11
N LYS A 114 -26.09 -20.57 23.36
CA LYS A 114 -25.30 -21.70 23.86
C LYS A 114 -25.61 -22.99 23.10
N GLU A 115 -26.88 -23.23 22.79
CA GLU A 115 -27.31 -24.37 21.99
C GLU A 115 -26.73 -24.33 20.58
N GLU A 116 -26.76 -23.18 19.90
CA GLU A 116 -26.20 -23.03 18.55
C GLU A 116 -24.67 -23.25 18.54
N VAL A 117 -23.97 -22.74 19.56
CA VAL A 117 -22.53 -22.99 19.73
C VAL A 117 -22.26 -24.48 19.99
N GLU A 118 -23.05 -25.13 20.85
CA GLU A 118 -22.92 -26.56 21.12
C GLU A 118 -23.13 -27.40 19.86
N VAL A 119 -24.19 -27.13 19.09
CA VAL A 119 -24.49 -27.81 17.83
C VAL A 119 -23.36 -27.61 16.82
N ALA A 120 -22.85 -26.38 16.68
CA ALA A 120 -21.73 -26.09 15.79
C ALA A 120 -20.45 -26.84 16.21
N MET A 121 -20.24 -27.02 17.52
CA MET A 121 -19.10 -27.73 18.09
C MET A 121 -19.20 -29.26 17.99
N GLN A 122 -20.40 -29.83 17.76
CA GLN A 122 -20.58 -31.26 17.51
C GLN A 122 -20.06 -31.68 16.13
N TYR A 123 -20.12 -30.78 15.14
CA TYR A 123 -19.75 -31.07 13.75
C TYR A 123 -18.66 -30.14 13.19
N PRO A 124 -17.48 -30.03 13.85
CA PRO A 124 -16.42 -29.16 13.38
C PRO A 124 -15.75 -29.73 12.13
N GLN A 125 -15.44 -28.86 11.17
CA GLN A 125 -14.50 -29.22 10.11
C GLN A 125 -13.08 -29.21 10.68
N THR A 126 -12.44 -30.37 10.69
CA THR A 126 -11.07 -30.52 11.19
C THR A 126 -10.10 -30.64 10.04
N VAL A 127 -9.09 -29.76 10.01
CA VAL A 127 -8.01 -29.77 9.01
C VAL A 127 -6.68 -29.79 9.75
N GLY A 128 -6.01 -30.95 9.75
CA GLY A 128 -4.87 -31.19 10.62
C GLY A 128 -5.25 -31.01 12.09
N ASN A 129 -4.51 -30.17 12.81
CA ASN A 129 -4.76 -29.87 14.24
C ASN A 129 -5.72 -28.70 14.46
N LYS A 130 -6.31 -28.15 13.39
CA LYS A 130 -7.19 -26.99 13.47
C LYS A 130 -8.65 -27.40 13.36
N LYS A 131 -9.48 -26.79 14.19
CA LYS A 131 -10.93 -26.98 14.19
C LYS A 131 -11.60 -25.71 13.66
N TYR A 132 -12.53 -25.90 12.74
CA TYR A 132 -13.32 -24.83 12.15
C TYR A 132 -14.81 -25.12 12.34
N ILE A 133 -15.56 -24.08 12.68
CA ILE A 133 -17.02 -24.14 12.76
C ILE A 133 -17.63 -22.97 11.97
N VAL A 134 -18.88 -23.11 11.59
CA VAL A 134 -19.66 -22.03 10.95
C VAL A 134 -20.71 -21.55 11.93
N VAL A 135 -20.65 -20.28 12.29
CA VAL A 135 -21.54 -19.66 13.29
C VAL A 135 -22.08 -18.33 12.80
N ASP A 136 -23.14 -17.84 13.41
CA ASP A 136 -23.57 -16.47 13.18
C ASP A 136 -22.54 -15.51 13.81
N ALA A 137 -22.03 -14.56 13.03
CA ALA A 137 -20.97 -13.64 13.46
C ALA A 137 -21.38 -12.80 14.68
N ARG A 138 -22.68 -12.62 14.92
CA ARG A 138 -23.22 -11.87 16.06
C ARG A 138 -23.11 -12.64 17.38
N LEU A 139 -22.88 -13.96 17.34
CA LEU A 139 -22.67 -14.80 18.53
C LEU A 139 -21.21 -14.81 19.01
N ILE A 140 -20.35 -14.01 18.37
CA ILE A 140 -18.95 -13.87 18.74
C ILE A 140 -18.82 -12.68 19.70
N HIS A 141 -18.45 -12.95 20.94
CA HIS A 141 -18.26 -11.95 21.99
C HIS A 141 -16.89 -11.29 21.94
N ILE A 142 -16.84 -10.03 22.35
CA ILE A 142 -15.61 -9.27 22.57
C ILE A 142 -15.21 -9.32 24.05
N PRO A 143 -14.08 -9.97 24.40
CA PRO A 143 -13.65 -10.02 25.79
C PRO A 143 -13.06 -8.68 26.26
N GLU A 144 -13.19 -8.38 27.55
CA GLU A 144 -12.74 -7.14 28.20
C GLU A 144 -11.25 -6.79 27.98
N TRP A 145 -10.40 -7.80 27.84
CA TRP A 145 -8.95 -7.65 27.67
C TRP A 145 -8.54 -7.40 26.22
N GLN A 146 -9.50 -7.44 25.28
CA GLN A 146 -9.24 -7.15 23.88
C GLN A 146 -8.81 -5.68 23.71
N ARG A 147 -8.12 -5.36 22.61
CA ARG A 147 -7.83 -3.95 22.29
C ARG A 147 -9.06 -3.23 21.74
N ASP A 148 -9.05 -1.90 21.86
CA ASP A 148 -10.06 -1.04 21.26
C ASP A 148 -10.29 -1.32 19.76
N THR A 149 -11.55 -1.22 19.37
CA THR A 149 -12.01 -1.39 18.00
C THR A 149 -12.01 -0.05 17.27
N LYS A 150 -11.26 0.03 16.16
CA LYS A 150 -11.24 1.22 15.30
C LYS A 150 -12.28 1.09 14.20
N MET A 151 -13.40 1.78 14.32
CA MET A 151 -14.51 1.67 13.36
C MET A 151 -14.11 2.07 11.94
N SER A 152 -13.22 3.04 11.77
CA SER A 152 -12.71 3.41 10.43
C SER A 152 -11.98 2.25 9.74
N LYS A 153 -11.32 1.37 10.51
CA LYS A 153 -10.68 0.16 9.98
C LYS A 153 -11.72 -0.91 9.66
N CYS A 154 -12.71 -1.13 10.53
CA CYS A 154 -13.79 -2.09 10.29
C CYS A 154 -14.58 -1.75 9.02
N MET A 155 -15.00 -0.49 8.88
CA MET A 155 -15.70 0.01 7.68
C MET A 155 -14.81 -0.04 6.43
N GLY A 156 -13.50 0.20 6.59
CA GLY A 156 -12.54 0.04 5.50
C GLY A 156 -12.47 -1.39 4.99
N ILE A 157 -12.50 -2.39 5.88
CA ILE A 157 -12.55 -3.81 5.54
C ILE A 157 -13.91 -4.15 4.91
N ALA A 158 -15.03 -3.69 5.49
CA ALA A 158 -16.37 -3.96 4.99
C ALA A 158 -16.61 -3.39 3.57
N GLY A 159 -16.19 -2.14 3.33
CA GLY A 159 -16.41 -1.48 2.04
C GLY A 159 -15.55 -2.01 0.89
N GLU A 160 -14.50 -2.78 1.19
CA GLU A 160 -13.64 -3.45 0.20
C GLU A 160 -13.53 -4.95 0.54
N PHE A 161 -14.63 -5.54 1.03
CA PHE A 161 -14.66 -6.91 1.48
C PHE A 161 -14.21 -7.87 0.37
N ASN A 162 -13.28 -8.75 0.71
CA ASN A 162 -12.72 -9.74 -0.20
C ASN A 162 -12.44 -11.00 0.61
N GLU A 163 -13.20 -12.06 0.33
CA GLU A 163 -13.12 -13.34 1.02
C GLU A 163 -11.69 -13.90 1.02
N SER A 164 -10.97 -13.81 -0.10
CA SER A 164 -9.60 -14.33 -0.22
C SER A 164 -8.57 -13.59 0.64
N LYS A 165 -8.89 -12.40 1.14
CA LYS A 165 -8.05 -11.65 2.08
C LYS A 165 -8.51 -11.79 3.53
N PHE A 166 -9.64 -12.45 3.75
CA PHE A 166 -10.28 -12.53 5.04
C PHE A 166 -9.82 -13.80 5.75
N ASP A 167 -8.77 -13.68 6.55
CA ASP A 167 -8.33 -14.79 7.39
C ASP A 167 -9.45 -15.21 8.37
N PRO A 168 -9.56 -16.50 8.72
CA PRO A 168 -10.49 -16.95 9.75
C PRO A 168 -10.28 -16.24 11.08
N ILE A 169 -11.39 -15.92 11.75
CA ILE A 169 -11.39 -15.31 13.08
C ILE A 169 -11.06 -16.40 14.09
N LYS A 170 -10.17 -16.11 15.04
CA LYS A 170 -9.81 -17.09 16.08
C LYS A 170 -10.65 -16.84 17.30
N VAL A 171 -11.39 -17.87 17.72
CA VAL A 171 -12.29 -17.83 18.86
C VAL A 171 -11.91 -18.91 19.87
N TYR A 172 -12.27 -18.73 21.12
CA TYR A 172 -12.22 -19.76 22.15
C TYR A 172 -13.59 -19.90 22.80
N VAL A 173 -13.90 -21.07 23.34
CA VAL A 173 -15.16 -21.32 24.04
C VAL A 173 -14.95 -21.05 25.52
N ASP A 174 -15.81 -20.23 26.12
CA ASP A 174 -15.86 -20.01 27.56
C ASP A 174 -17.32 -19.95 28.01
N ASN A 175 -17.66 -20.74 29.03
CA ASN A 175 -19.03 -20.89 29.54
C ASN A 175 -20.11 -21.12 28.45
N GLY A 176 -19.80 -21.94 27.44
CA GLY A 176 -20.69 -22.26 26.31
C GLY A 176 -20.83 -21.17 25.25
N LYS A 177 -20.08 -20.06 25.36
CA LYS A 177 -20.10 -18.92 24.43
C LYS A 177 -18.78 -18.77 23.70
N LEU A 178 -18.78 -18.11 22.54
CA LEU A 178 -17.60 -17.89 21.72
C LEU A 178 -17.02 -16.50 21.95
N TYR A 179 -15.74 -16.43 22.33
CA TYR A 179 -15.04 -15.17 22.54
C TYR A 179 -13.90 -15.00 21.52
N VAL A 180 -13.74 -13.79 20.99
CA VAL A 180 -12.69 -13.51 20.00
C VAL A 180 -11.30 -13.35 20.65
N ALA A 181 -10.35 -14.17 20.21
CA ALA A 181 -8.93 -14.04 20.56
C ALA A 181 -8.13 -13.27 19.50
N ASP A 182 -8.42 -13.48 18.22
CA ASP A 182 -7.82 -12.74 17.10
C ASP A 182 -8.89 -12.40 16.07
N GLY A 183 -8.89 -11.15 15.61
CA GLY A 183 -9.79 -10.71 14.55
C GLY A 183 -11.04 -9.97 15.01
N ALA A 184 -11.06 -9.31 16.17
CA ALA A 184 -12.21 -8.49 16.60
C ALA A 184 -12.68 -7.49 15.52
N HIS A 185 -11.75 -6.79 14.85
CA HIS A 185 -12.10 -5.87 13.75
C HIS A 185 -12.70 -6.59 12.53
N ARG A 186 -12.35 -7.86 12.31
CA ARG A 186 -12.89 -8.71 11.24
C ARG A 186 -14.33 -9.10 11.57
N VAL A 187 -14.65 -9.44 12.82
CA VAL A 187 -16.04 -9.70 13.28
C VAL A 187 -16.93 -8.51 12.92
N ILE A 188 -16.54 -7.31 13.39
CA ILE A 188 -17.32 -6.09 13.17
C ILE A 188 -17.44 -5.75 11.68
N ALA A 189 -16.34 -5.87 10.92
CA ALA A 189 -16.36 -5.62 9.48
C ALA A 189 -17.30 -6.57 8.72
N PHE A 190 -17.34 -7.84 9.11
CA PHE A 190 -18.21 -8.83 8.49
C PHE A 190 -19.69 -8.57 8.77
N ILE A 191 -20.03 -8.18 10.01
CA ILE A 191 -21.39 -7.75 10.38
C ILE A 191 -21.81 -6.53 9.55
N LEU A 192 -20.98 -5.48 9.54
CA LEU A 192 -21.25 -4.25 8.78
C LEU A 192 -21.41 -4.50 7.28
N TYR A 193 -20.57 -5.38 6.71
CA TYR A 193 -20.64 -5.74 5.30
C TYR A 193 -22.00 -6.39 4.98
N ASN A 194 -22.41 -7.39 5.76
CA ASN A 194 -23.65 -8.11 5.50
C ASN A 194 -24.91 -7.29 5.80
N GLU A 195 -24.90 -6.40 6.81
CA GLU A 195 -26.01 -5.47 7.04
C GLU A 195 -26.22 -4.49 5.87
N GLY A 196 -25.15 -4.19 5.13
CA GLY A 196 -25.22 -3.34 3.93
C GLY A 196 -25.75 -4.04 2.68
N LEU A 197 -26.01 -5.36 2.73
CA LEU A 197 -26.51 -6.14 1.61
C LEU A 197 -28.02 -6.39 1.74
N GLU A 198 -28.72 -6.41 0.60
CA GLU A 198 -30.15 -6.74 0.54
C GLU A 198 -30.44 -8.18 1.02
N LYS A 199 -29.48 -9.10 0.83
CA LYS A 199 -29.53 -10.50 1.28
C LYS A 199 -28.21 -10.90 1.95
N GLY A 200 -27.83 -10.20 3.01
CA GLY A 200 -26.64 -10.52 3.80
C GLY A 200 -26.75 -11.88 4.49
N ILE A 201 -25.63 -12.63 4.53
CA ILE A 201 -25.55 -13.92 5.22
C ILE A 201 -24.62 -13.74 6.42
N MET A 202 -25.18 -13.78 7.63
CA MET A 202 -24.42 -13.59 8.88
C MET A 202 -23.58 -14.80 9.31
N LYS A 203 -23.58 -15.89 8.52
CA LYS A 203 -22.79 -17.09 8.81
C LYS A 203 -21.34 -16.91 8.38
N ILE A 204 -20.42 -17.13 9.31
CA ILE A 204 -18.98 -16.97 9.13
C ILE A 204 -18.22 -18.20 9.61
N ILE A 205 -17.12 -18.53 8.94
CA ILE A 205 -16.19 -19.57 9.38
C ILE A 205 -15.21 -19.01 10.43
N VAL A 206 -15.08 -19.71 11.56
CA VAL A 206 -14.14 -19.35 12.64
C VAL A 206 -13.21 -20.52 12.97
N GLU A 207 -11.97 -20.21 13.34
CA GLU A 207 -11.00 -21.17 13.87
C GLU A 207 -11.19 -21.25 15.40
N VAL A 208 -11.58 -22.42 15.90
CA VAL A 208 -11.77 -22.65 17.34
C VAL A 208 -10.45 -23.08 17.96
N LEU A 209 -9.94 -22.25 18.87
CA LEU A 209 -8.76 -22.53 19.67
C LEU A 209 -9.13 -23.48 20.80
N ASN A 210 -8.40 -24.60 20.90
CA ASN A 210 -8.51 -25.51 22.02
C ASN A 210 -7.63 -25.01 23.18
N CYS A 211 -8.09 -23.97 23.87
CA CYS A 211 -7.31 -23.30 24.91
C CYS A 211 -8.20 -22.69 26.00
N THR A 212 -7.64 -22.39 27.17
CA THR A 212 -8.32 -21.63 28.23
C THR A 212 -8.36 -20.13 27.93
N LYS A 213 -9.10 -19.35 28.73
CA LYS A 213 -9.11 -17.87 28.67
C LYS A 213 -7.69 -17.31 28.84
N GLU A 214 -6.91 -17.84 29.77
CA GLU A 214 -5.53 -17.41 30.03
C GLU A 214 -4.62 -17.69 28.82
N GLU A 215 -4.73 -18.87 28.22
CA GLU A 215 -3.96 -19.24 27.03
C GLU A 215 -4.36 -18.41 25.80
N ALA A 216 -5.65 -18.04 25.68
CA ALA A 216 -6.12 -17.13 24.65
C ALA A 216 -5.51 -15.72 24.82
N ILE A 217 -5.40 -15.22 26.06
CA ILE A 217 -4.73 -13.96 26.38
C ILE A 217 -3.24 -14.01 26.01
N PHE A 218 -2.52 -15.09 26.37
CA PHE A 218 -1.11 -15.23 25.99
C PHE A 218 -0.94 -15.33 24.47
N THR A 219 -1.84 -16.02 23.80
CA THR A 219 -1.89 -16.07 22.33
C THR A 219 -2.06 -14.67 21.76
N PHE A 220 -2.97 -13.86 22.32
CA PHE A 220 -3.18 -12.47 21.92
C PHE A 220 -1.93 -11.60 22.09
N LEU A 221 -1.30 -11.64 23.27
CA LEU A 221 -0.09 -10.87 23.57
C LEU A 221 1.09 -11.21 22.65
N SER A 222 1.18 -12.47 22.22
CA SER A 222 2.26 -12.95 21.34
C SER A 222 1.98 -12.75 19.84
N GLN A 223 0.80 -12.27 19.43
CA GLN A 223 0.42 -12.15 18.01
C GLN A 223 1.37 -11.32 17.16
N ALA A 224 1.99 -10.29 17.74
CA ALA A 224 2.92 -9.42 17.03
C ALA A 224 4.36 -9.98 16.97
N ILE A 225 4.69 -10.94 17.84
CA ILE A 225 6.03 -11.52 17.91
C ILE A 225 6.28 -12.29 16.60
N ASN A 226 7.42 -12.03 15.97
CA ASN A 226 7.82 -12.60 14.68
C ASN A 226 6.89 -12.30 13.48
N ARG A 227 5.93 -11.38 13.61
CA ARG A 227 5.12 -10.90 12.47
C ARG A 227 5.56 -9.51 12.04
N LYS A 228 6.14 -9.41 10.84
CA LYS A 228 6.47 -8.12 10.21
C LYS A 228 5.40 -7.77 9.17
N PRO A 229 4.74 -6.60 9.26
CA PRO A 229 3.90 -6.11 8.18
C PRO A 229 4.69 -5.99 6.88
N MET A 230 4.10 -6.42 5.76
CA MET A 230 4.71 -6.23 4.45
C MET A 230 4.99 -4.74 4.23
N THR A 231 6.21 -4.41 3.85
CA THR A 231 6.60 -3.05 3.51
C THR A 231 6.36 -2.77 2.02
N VAL A 232 6.37 -1.50 1.62
CA VAL A 232 6.32 -1.10 0.20
C VAL A 232 7.48 -1.70 -0.61
N GLU A 233 8.63 -1.92 0.04
CA GLU A 233 9.78 -2.59 -0.55
C GLU A 233 9.49 -4.07 -0.83
N ASP A 234 8.87 -4.77 0.11
CA ASP A 234 8.49 -6.19 -0.03
C ASP A 234 7.42 -6.38 -1.11
N MET A 235 6.52 -5.41 -1.26
CA MET A 235 5.46 -5.42 -2.28
C MET A 235 5.94 -5.01 -3.67
N TYR A 236 7.18 -4.55 -3.83
CA TYR A 236 7.66 -3.93 -5.08
C TYR A 236 7.47 -4.85 -6.30
N ARG A 237 7.97 -6.08 -6.24
CA ARG A 237 7.92 -7.03 -7.36
C ARG A 237 6.48 -7.38 -7.76
N ALA A 238 5.63 -7.62 -6.76
CA ALA A 238 4.20 -7.86 -6.98
C ALA A 238 3.53 -6.64 -7.62
N GLY A 239 3.87 -5.42 -7.16
CA GLY A 239 3.33 -4.19 -7.72
C GLY A 239 3.75 -3.94 -9.18
N ILE A 240 5.00 -4.28 -9.53
CA ILE A 240 5.45 -4.26 -10.94
C ILE A 240 4.71 -5.29 -11.78
N LYS A 241 4.57 -6.53 -11.29
CA LYS A 241 3.87 -7.61 -12.01
C LYS A 241 2.39 -7.30 -12.24
N ALA A 242 1.74 -6.61 -11.31
CA ALA A 242 0.36 -6.15 -11.42
C ALA A 242 0.20 -4.83 -12.21
N ASN A 243 1.26 -4.32 -12.83
CA ASN A 243 1.31 -3.06 -13.59
C ASN A 243 0.78 -1.83 -12.82
N LEU A 244 1.01 -1.78 -11.51
CA LEU A 244 0.54 -0.68 -10.70
C LEU A 244 1.28 0.62 -11.07
N PRO A 245 0.56 1.70 -11.43
CA PRO A 245 1.18 2.93 -11.93
C PRO A 245 2.30 3.46 -11.03
N GLU A 246 2.07 3.55 -9.72
CA GLU A 246 3.06 4.10 -8.78
C GLU A 246 4.40 3.34 -8.76
N TYR A 247 4.37 2.00 -8.88
CA TYR A 247 5.59 1.18 -8.89
C TYR A 247 6.28 1.26 -10.25
N VAL A 248 5.51 1.21 -11.35
CA VAL A 248 6.03 1.36 -12.72
C VAL A 248 6.68 2.74 -12.90
N ASN A 249 6.07 3.80 -12.37
CA ASN A 249 6.62 5.17 -12.39
C ASN A 249 7.97 5.24 -11.71
N LEU A 250 8.11 4.62 -10.53
CA LEU A 250 9.37 4.57 -9.80
C LEU A 250 10.44 3.79 -10.58
N LYS A 251 10.09 2.61 -11.10
CA LYS A 251 11.00 1.79 -11.92
C LYS A 251 11.55 2.59 -13.09
N TYR A 252 10.64 3.18 -13.86
CA TYR A 252 11.00 3.98 -15.02
C TYR A 252 11.87 5.19 -14.65
N PHE A 253 11.48 5.93 -13.61
CA PHE A 253 12.25 7.07 -13.13
C PHE A 253 13.71 6.70 -12.81
N CYS A 254 13.89 5.57 -12.12
CA CYS A 254 15.20 5.07 -11.69
C CYS A 254 16.03 4.52 -12.85
N GLU A 255 15.47 3.66 -13.69
CA GLU A 255 16.19 3.04 -14.82
C GLU A 255 16.69 4.08 -15.82
N GLU A 256 15.86 5.08 -16.17
CA GLU A 256 16.27 6.19 -17.06
C GLU A 256 17.47 6.99 -16.52
N ARG A 257 17.71 6.93 -15.22
CA ARG A 257 18.75 7.72 -14.52
C ARG A 257 19.90 6.86 -14.00
N ASN A 258 19.93 5.58 -14.38
CA ASN A 258 20.88 4.59 -13.88
C ASN A 258 20.93 4.51 -12.34
N ILE A 259 19.75 4.50 -11.70
CA ILE A 259 19.61 4.37 -10.23
C ILE A 259 19.12 2.97 -9.92
N GLN A 260 19.83 2.26 -9.04
CA GLN A 260 19.43 0.91 -8.63
C GLN A 260 18.25 0.99 -7.66
N ILE A 261 17.24 0.13 -7.87
CA ILE A 261 16.19 -0.11 -6.88
C ILE A 261 16.61 -1.30 -6.00
N THR A 262 16.46 -1.19 -4.67
CA THR A 262 16.91 -2.24 -3.74
C THR A 262 16.21 -3.59 -3.96
N SER A 263 14.91 -3.59 -4.22
CA SER A 263 14.09 -4.78 -4.47
C SER A 263 14.20 -5.36 -5.88
N GLU A 264 14.96 -4.74 -6.77
CA GLU A 264 15.11 -5.18 -8.16
C GLU A 264 16.17 -6.29 -8.25
N ASP A 265 15.83 -7.35 -8.98
CA ASP A 265 16.74 -8.51 -9.16
C ASP A 265 17.85 -8.18 -10.16
N ASN A 266 17.49 -7.48 -11.23
CA ASN A 266 18.44 -7.01 -12.23
C ASN A 266 19.34 -5.93 -11.62
N ARG A 267 20.65 -6.21 -11.59
CA ARG A 267 21.66 -5.26 -11.17
C ARG A 267 22.06 -4.38 -12.34
N LEU A 268 21.97 -3.08 -12.16
CA LEU A 268 22.45 -2.10 -13.12
C LEU A 268 23.97 -2.04 -13.13
N GLU A 269 24.54 -1.73 -14.27
CA GLU A 269 25.97 -1.48 -14.41
C GLU A 269 26.28 -0.04 -13.94
N ASN A 270 27.25 0.10 -13.02
CA ASN A 270 27.74 1.38 -12.49
C ASN A 270 26.62 2.37 -12.06
N PRO A 271 25.68 1.98 -11.19
CA PRO A 271 24.57 2.83 -10.80
C PRO A 271 25.05 4.07 -10.04
N ILE A 272 24.41 5.22 -10.25
CA ILE A 272 24.76 6.49 -9.59
C ILE A 272 24.32 6.55 -8.11
N GLY A 273 23.64 5.52 -7.63
CA GLY A 273 23.13 5.41 -6.27
C GLY A 273 21.99 4.39 -6.19
N VAL A 274 21.40 4.28 -5.00
CA VAL A 274 20.37 3.28 -4.71
C VAL A 274 19.14 3.96 -4.10
N ILE A 275 17.95 3.55 -4.54
CA ILE A 275 16.67 3.98 -3.95
C ILE A 275 15.94 2.76 -3.39
N LYS A 276 15.54 2.87 -2.13
CA LYS A 276 14.66 1.91 -1.47
C LYS A 276 13.20 2.31 -1.69
N PRO A 277 12.35 1.43 -2.27
CA PRO A 277 10.93 1.70 -2.40
C PRO A 277 10.29 2.02 -1.06
N SER A 278 9.47 3.07 -1.07
CA SER A 278 8.77 3.59 0.09
C SER A 278 7.56 4.39 -0.39
N ARG A 279 6.59 4.59 0.48
CA ARG A 279 5.41 5.38 0.13
C ARG A 279 5.76 6.80 -0.32
N SER A 280 6.74 7.43 0.33
CA SER A 280 7.20 8.77 -0.02
C SER A 280 7.85 8.83 -1.40
N ILE A 281 8.71 7.86 -1.74
CA ILE A 281 9.37 7.87 -3.05
C ILE A 281 8.40 7.52 -4.18
N LEU A 282 7.45 6.59 -3.96
CA LEU A 282 6.38 6.31 -4.92
C LEU A 282 5.56 7.57 -5.20
N ARG A 283 5.24 8.34 -4.14
CA ARG A 283 4.53 9.62 -4.27
C ARG A 283 5.36 10.66 -5.03
N TYR A 284 6.67 10.76 -4.77
CA TYR A 284 7.53 11.67 -5.52
C TYR A 284 7.63 11.28 -6.99
N ALA A 285 7.81 9.99 -7.30
CA ALA A 285 7.87 9.51 -8.68
C ALA A 285 6.55 9.71 -9.45
N THR A 286 5.41 9.72 -8.75
CA THR A 286 4.08 9.84 -9.37
C THR A 286 3.57 11.28 -9.43
N ASN A 287 3.67 12.04 -8.34
CA ASN A 287 3.01 13.34 -8.19
C ASN A 287 4.00 14.52 -8.21
N ASP A 288 5.29 14.29 -7.95
CA ASP A 288 6.30 15.32 -7.72
C ASP A 288 7.58 15.01 -8.54
N LYS A 289 7.39 14.46 -9.75
CA LYS A 289 8.45 13.87 -10.57
C LYS A 289 9.53 14.89 -10.95
N GLU A 290 9.12 16.13 -11.20
CA GLU A 290 10.04 17.24 -11.54
C GLU A 290 10.97 17.56 -10.37
N MET A 291 10.42 17.81 -9.18
CA MET A 291 11.18 18.06 -7.95
C MET A 291 12.19 16.93 -7.67
N LEU A 292 11.76 15.68 -7.83
CA LEU A 292 12.65 14.53 -7.64
C LEU A 292 13.76 14.51 -8.71
N SER A 293 13.42 14.82 -9.97
CA SER A 293 14.38 14.90 -11.07
C SER A 293 15.40 16.03 -10.85
N TYR A 294 14.99 17.21 -10.41
CA TYR A 294 15.89 18.31 -10.06
C TYR A 294 16.83 17.94 -8.91
N SER A 295 16.28 17.28 -7.88
CA SER A 295 17.07 16.82 -6.74
C SER A 295 18.16 15.83 -7.16
N VAL A 296 17.82 14.83 -7.98
CA VAL A 296 18.81 13.84 -8.48
C VAL A 296 19.87 14.52 -9.34
N ARG A 297 19.47 15.45 -10.23
CA ARG A 297 20.41 16.21 -11.06
C ARG A 297 21.36 17.05 -10.22
N LEU A 298 20.85 17.71 -9.17
CA LEU A 298 21.67 18.49 -8.27
C LEU A 298 22.65 17.60 -7.50
N ILE A 299 22.20 16.49 -6.91
CA ILE A 299 23.07 15.54 -6.20
C ILE A 299 24.22 15.06 -7.10
N ARG A 300 23.92 14.77 -8.38
CA ARG A 300 24.93 14.41 -9.37
C ARG A 300 25.89 15.58 -9.66
N ALA A 301 25.38 16.79 -9.87
CA ALA A 301 26.20 17.98 -10.12
C ALA A 301 27.13 18.33 -8.94
N LEU A 302 26.67 18.07 -7.71
CA LEU A 302 27.47 18.20 -6.49
C LEU A 302 28.54 17.11 -6.38
N GLY A 303 28.51 16.06 -7.19
CA GLY A 303 29.45 14.94 -7.11
C GLY A 303 29.25 14.05 -5.89
N TRP A 304 28.11 14.15 -5.21
CA TRP A 304 27.81 13.33 -4.02
C TRP A 304 27.60 11.86 -4.36
N SER A 305 27.17 11.55 -5.59
CA SER A 305 27.04 10.18 -6.09
C SER A 305 28.36 9.42 -6.18
N GLY A 306 29.51 10.11 -6.13
CA GLY A 306 30.83 9.46 -6.06
C GLY A 306 31.22 8.98 -4.66
N SER A 307 30.38 9.23 -3.65
CA SER A 307 30.61 8.78 -2.29
C SER A 307 30.38 7.26 -2.14
N SER A 308 31.12 6.64 -1.22
CA SER A 308 30.85 5.30 -0.71
C SER A 308 29.50 5.18 0.01
N LYS A 309 28.90 6.32 0.39
CA LYS A 309 27.60 6.42 1.06
C LYS A 309 26.54 6.89 0.07
N ASN A 310 25.37 6.27 0.14
CA ASN A 310 24.28 6.61 -0.77
C ASN A 310 23.71 8.03 -0.51
N ALA A 311 23.82 8.90 -1.50
CA ALA A 311 23.26 10.26 -1.44
C ALA A 311 21.78 10.36 -1.84
N LEU A 312 21.22 9.33 -2.50
CA LEU A 312 19.83 9.30 -2.96
C LEU A 312 18.88 8.86 -1.83
N THR A 313 18.77 9.68 -0.80
CA THR A 313 17.96 9.37 0.39
C THR A 313 16.72 10.25 0.49
N LEU A 314 15.66 9.72 1.09
CA LEU A 314 14.42 10.47 1.36
C LEU A 314 14.67 11.74 2.16
N ARG A 315 15.61 11.71 3.11
CA ARG A 315 15.98 12.88 3.91
C ARG A 315 16.51 14.01 3.03
N ILE A 316 17.43 13.70 2.12
CA ILE A 316 18.01 14.69 1.22
C ILE A 316 16.94 15.25 0.29
N PHE A 317 16.10 14.39 -0.31
CA PHE A 317 15.00 14.85 -1.14
C PHE A 317 14.01 15.76 -0.37
N TYR A 318 13.70 15.42 0.88
CA TYR A 318 12.85 16.25 1.72
C TYR A 318 13.44 17.63 2.00
N VAL A 319 14.73 17.69 2.38
CA VAL A 319 15.41 18.96 2.67
C VAL A 319 15.56 19.81 1.41
N LEU A 320 15.97 19.21 0.29
CA LEU A 320 16.07 19.91 -0.99
C LEU A 320 14.71 20.45 -1.43
N LYS A 321 13.64 19.67 -1.31
CA LYS A 321 12.27 20.14 -1.60
C LYS A 321 11.92 21.40 -0.79
N LYS A 322 12.28 21.43 0.50
CA LYS A 322 12.06 22.61 1.35
C LYS A 322 12.88 23.80 0.88
N LEU A 323 14.16 23.60 0.60
CA LEU A 323 15.04 24.68 0.09
C LEU A 323 14.53 25.25 -1.23
N TYR A 324 14.10 24.40 -2.17
CA TYR A 324 13.51 24.85 -3.44
C TYR A 324 12.24 25.67 -3.22
N ALA A 325 11.39 25.27 -2.28
CA ALA A 325 10.19 26.04 -1.96
C ALA A 325 10.49 27.42 -1.35
N HIS A 326 11.61 27.58 -0.63
CA HIS A 326 11.99 28.84 -0.01
C HIS A 326 12.81 29.76 -0.93
N TYR A 327 13.70 29.20 -1.76
CA TYR A 327 14.73 29.95 -2.46
C TYR A 327 14.70 29.80 -3.99
N GLY A 328 13.89 28.88 -4.52
CA GLY A 328 13.88 28.53 -5.93
C GLY A 328 15.01 27.56 -6.32
N GLU A 329 14.81 26.81 -7.40
CA GLU A 329 15.71 25.72 -7.80
C GLU A 329 17.08 26.23 -8.27
N ASP A 330 17.11 27.31 -9.04
CA ASP A 330 18.33 27.86 -9.62
C ASP A 330 19.28 28.41 -8.54
N VAL A 331 18.75 29.19 -7.59
CA VAL A 331 19.52 29.73 -6.47
C VAL A 331 20.12 28.61 -5.63
N VAL A 332 19.32 27.59 -5.29
CA VAL A 332 19.78 26.44 -4.52
C VAL A 332 20.89 25.70 -5.27
N LYS A 333 20.71 25.48 -6.58
CA LYS A 333 21.73 24.81 -7.41
C LYS A 333 23.04 25.60 -7.44
N GLU A 334 22.98 26.91 -7.69
CA GLU A 334 24.16 27.77 -7.76
C GLU A 334 24.94 27.74 -6.43
N LYS A 335 24.24 28.03 -5.33
CA LYS A 335 24.85 28.14 -3.99
C LYS A 335 25.41 26.82 -3.50
N LEU A 336 24.66 25.72 -3.63
CA LEU A 336 25.16 24.41 -3.20
C LEU A 336 26.33 23.92 -4.06
N THR A 337 26.33 24.20 -5.37
CA THR A 337 27.45 23.83 -6.24
C THR A 337 28.74 24.57 -5.85
N LYS A 338 28.64 25.81 -5.38
CA LYS A 338 29.78 26.59 -4.91
C LYS A 338 30.35 26.09 -3.58
N TYR A 339 29.49 25.70 -2.64
CA TYR A 339 29.90 25.50 -1.24
C TYR A 339 29.83 24.06 -0.73
N CYS A 340 29.19 23.14 -1.46
CA CYS A 340 28.88 21.79 -0.98
C CYS A 340 29.32 20.68 -1.96
N LYS A 341 30.26 20.95 -2.87
CA LYS A 341 30.68 20.01 -3.89
C LYS A 341 31.67 18.96 -3.36
N GLY A 342 31.58 17.74 -3.89
CA GLY A 342 32.52 16.65 -3.71
C GLY A 342 31.98 15.49 -2.86
N ALA A 343 32.43 14.28 -3.20
CA ALA A 343 32.12 13.07 -2.44
C ALA A 343 32.63 13.15 -1.00
N THR A 344 33.86 13.64 -0.79
CA THR A 344 34.44 13.84 0.55
C THR A 344 33.63 14.82 1.39
N TYR A 345 33.10 15.89 0.78
CA TYR A 345 32.24 16.83 1.48
C TYR A 345 30.95 16.16 1.93
N TYR A 346 30.34 15.36 1.04
CA TYR A 346 29.17 14.58 1.41
C TYR A 346 29.43 13.66 2.60
N GLU A 347 30.52 12.89 2.58
CA GLU A 347 30.83 11.91 3.62
C GLU A 347 31.16 12.53 4.98
N SER A 348 31.92 13.62 4.98
CA SER A 348 32.39 14.25 6.22
C SER A 348 31.41 15.23 6.82
N ILE A 349 30.56 15.88 6.00
CA ILE A 349 29.68 16.96 6.46
C ILE A 349 28.21 16.58 6.38
N ILE A 350 27.75 16.02 5.26
CA ILE A 350 26.31 15.81 5.02
C ILE A 350 25.81 14.48 5.59
N TYR A 351 26.54 13.39 5.35
CA TYR A 351 26.16 12.04 5.76
C TYR A 351 26.07 11.84 7.29
N PRO A 352 26.97 12.42 8.11
CA PRO A 352 26.91 12.26 9.57
C PRO A 352 25.65 12.85 10.20
N ILE A 353 25.10 13.92 9.63
CA ILE A 353 23.89 14.58 10.13
C ILE A 353 22.70 13.63 10.02
N LYS A 354 22.02 13.37 11.15
CA LYS A 354 20.88 12.44 11.19
C LYS A 354 19.52 13.13 11.20
N SER A 355 19.46 14.36 11.70
CA SER A 355 18.23 15.16 11.76
C SER A 355 17.92 15.88 10.44
N ASN A 356 16.64 15.96 10.09
CA ASN A 356 16.19 16.74 8.92
C ASN A 356 16.37 18.24 9.15
N GLY A 357 16.13 18.73 10.37
CA GLY A 357 16.23 20.16 10.70
C GLY A 357 17.68 20.64 10.66
N GLU A 358 18.58 19.88 11.29
CA GLU A 358 20.01 20.20 11.29
C GLU A 358 20.60 20.22 9.87
N LEU A 359 20.21 19.26 9.02
CA LEU A 359 20.64 19.24 7.63
C LEU A 359 20.09 20.45 6.85
N TYR A 360 18.83 20.81 7.11
CA TYR A 360 18.22 22.00 6.49
C TYR A 360 18.97 23.27 6.90
N ASP A 361 19.18 23.51 8.20
CA ASP A 361 19.86 24.70 8.71
C ASP A 361 21.29 24.81 8.17
N LEU A 362 22.01 23.69 8.08
CA LEU A 362 23.36 23.65 7.51
C LEU A 362 23.36 24.13 6.05
N LEU A 363 22.45 23.59 5.22
CA LEU A 363 22.37 23.94 3.81
C LEU A 363 21.80 25.35 3.60
N GLU A 364 20.85 25.77 4.43
CA GLU A 364 20.28 27.12 4.41
C GLU A 364 21.35 28.19 4.69
N ARG A 365 22.26 27.95 5.63
CA ARG A 365 23.41 28.86 5.87
C ARG A 365 24.26 29.09 4.63
N LYS A 366 24.27 28.16 3.66
CA LYS A 366 24.98 28.33 2.38
C LYS A 366 24.20 29.18 1.39
N MET A 367 22.88 29.31 1.55
CA MET A 367 22.05 30.19 0.72
C MET A 367 22.30 31.66 1.04
N ARG A 368 22.63 31.97 2.31
CA ARG A 368 22.87 33.33 2.82
C ARG A 368 24.31 33.83 2.63
N ARG A 369 25.20 32.97 2.11
CA ARG A 369 26.60 33.28 1.72
C ARG A 369 26.72 33.43 0.22
#